data_AF-A0A1G6D407-F1
#
_entry.id   AF-A0A1G6D407-F1
#
_cell.length_a   1.000
_cell.length_b   1.000
_cell.length_c   1.000
_cell.angle_alpha   90.00
_cell.angle_beta   90.00
_cell.angle_gamma   90.00
#
_symmetry.space_group_name_H-M   'P 1'
#
loop_
_entity.id
_entity.type
_entity.pdbx_description
1 polymer ?
#
loop_
_entity_poly.entity_id
_entity_poly.type
_entity_poly.pdbx_seq_one_letter_code
_entity_poly.pdbx_strand_id
1 'polypeptide(L)'
;MAKKRTLRNPLKAIRAKCLECCGGSPKEVRLCTDASCVLHPFRTGKNPFPRRKRALAKQTPEASAIGSSETSQVVSRQVQLSLFEDPRPSS
;
A
#
# COMPACT_ATOMS: atom_id res chain seq x y z
N MET A 1 -2.22 17.37 -22.02
CA MET A 1 -2.69 15.97 -21.98
C MET A 1 -2.39 15.36 -20.62
N ALA A 2 -3.37 15.24 -19.73
CA ALA A 2 -3.17 14.64 -18.41
C ALA A 2 -3.10 13.11 -18.54
N LYS A 3 -1.90 12.53 -18.46
CA LYS A 3 -1.67 11.08 -18.59
C LYS A 3 -2.25 10.38 -17.35
N LYS A 4 -3.26 9.53 -17.56
CA LYS A 4 -3.86 8.69 -16.53
C LYS A 4 -2.76 7.88 -15.85
N ARG A 5 -2.46 8.16 -14.59
CA ARG A 5 -1.51 7.35 -13.80
C ARG A 5 -2.17 5.98 -13.62
N THR A 6 -1.66 4.98 -14.33
CA THR A 6 -2.06 3.59 -14.12
C THR A 6 -1.49 3.16 -12.78
N LEU A 7 -2.29 3.32 -11.73
CA LEU A 7 -1.97 2.84 -10.40
C LEU A 7 -1.79 1.33 -10.48
N ARG A 8 -0.54 0.86 -10.48
CA ARG A 8 -0.27 -0.56 -10.34
C ARG A 8 -0.69 -0.95 -8.94
N ASN A 9 -1.55 -1.96 -8.85
CA ASN A 9 -1.87 -2.59 -7.57
C ASN A 9 -0.54 -2.86 -6.84
N PRO A 10 -0.38 -2.45 -5.57
CA PRO A 10 0.89 -2.58 -4.84
C PRO A 10 1.46 -4.00 -4.91
N LEU A 11 0.60 -5.02 -4.93
CA LEU A 11 1.01 -6.42 -5.09
C LEU A 11 1.67 -6.72 -6.44
N LYS A 12 1.21 -6.07 -7.52
CA LYS A 12 1.84 -6.17 -8.85
C LYS A 12 3.19 -5.47 -8.88
N ALA A 13 3.33 -4.34 -8.17
CA ALA A 13 4.61 -3.66 -8.04
C ALA A 13 5.62 -4.51 -7.26
N ILE A 14 5.22 -5.09 -6.13
CA ILE A 14 6.04 -6.01 -5.34
C ILE A 14 6.48 -7.22 -6.19
N ARG A 15 5.54 -7.84 -6.92
CA ARG A 15 5.88 -8.96 -7.79
C ARG A 15 6.89 -8.58 -8.88
N ALA A 16 6.78 -7.39 -9.47
CA ALA A 16 7.75 -6.91 -10.44
C ALA A 16 9.14 -6.73 -9.80
N LYS A 17 9.21 -6.26 -8.56
CA LYS A 17 10.47 -6.15 -7.82
C LYS A 17 11.08 -7.51 -7.49
N CYS A 18 10.26 -8.49 -7.12
CA CYS A 18 10.73 -9.86 -6.92
C CYS A 18 11.27 -10.47 -8.22
N LEU A 19 10.62 -10.20 -9.36
CA LEU A 19 11.14 -10.64 -10.67
C LEU A 19 12.50 -10.00 -10.97
N GLU A 20 12.68 -8.71 -10.71
CA GLU A 20 13.97 -8.03 -10.88
C GLU A 20 15.06 -8.64 -9.97
N CYS A 21 14.71 -8.98 -8.73
CA CYS A 21 15.64 -9.59 -7.76
C CYS A 21 16.04 -11.02 -8.15
N CYS A 22 15.14 -11.81 -8.71
CA CYS A 22 15.36 -13.20 -9.10
C CYS A 22 15.56 -13.35 -10.62
N GLY A 23 16.34 -12.46 -11.25
CA GLY A 23 16.77 -12.63 -12.65
C GLY A 23 15.64 -12.69 -13.70
N GLY A 24 14.46 -12.18 -13.40
CA GLY A 24 13.28 -12.18 -14.27
C GLY A 24 12.50 -13.50 -14.28
N SER A 25 12.93 -14.52 -13.52
CA SER A 25 12.31 -15.84 -13.61
C SER A 25 11.20 -16.02 -12.54
N PRO A 26 9.95 -16.32 -12.95
CA PRO A 26 8.85 -16.52 -12.00
C PRO A 26 9.00 -17.81 -11.20
N LYS A 27 9.85 -18.75 -11.65
CA LYS A 27 10.18 -19.99 -10.95
C LYS A 27 11.07 -19.71 -9.74
N GLU A 28 12.12 -18.92 -9.91
CA GLU A 28 13.01 -18.55 -8.79
C GLU A 28 12.29 -17.69 -7.75
N VAL A 29 11.38 -16.80 -8.16
CA VAL A 29 10.55 -16.06 -7.20
C VAL A 29 9.72 -17.00 -6.31
N ARG A 30 9.29 -18.17 -6.81
CA ARG A 30 8.56 -19.16 -6.00
C ARG A 30 9.49 -19.94 -5.08
N LEU A 31 10.68 -20.28 -5.58
CA LEU A 31 11.73 -21.04 -4.90
C LEU A 31 12.60 -20.20 -3.95
N CYS A 32 12.43 -18.88 -3.94
CA CYS A 32 13.13 -17.98 -3.03
C CYS A 32 12.95 -18.41 -1.56
N THR A 33 14.07 -18.75 -0.92
CA THR A 33 14.17 -19.26 0.45
C THR A 33 14.40 -18.16 1.49
N ASP A 34 14.49 -16.89 1.06
CA ASP A 34 14.78 -15.75 1.94
C ASP A 34 13.58 -15.42 2.84
N ALA A 35 13.46 -16.15 3.95
CA ALA A 35 12.43 -15.93 4.96
C ALA A 35 12.58 -14.60 5.71
N SER A 36 13.76 -13.99 5.68
CA SER A 36 14.02 -12.66 6.25
C SER A 36 13.48 -11.51 5.38
N CYS A 37 13.10 -11.78 4.13
CA CYS A 37 12.62 -10.75 3.23
C CYS A 37 11.18 -10.34 3.57
N VAL A 38 10.97 -9.05 3.85
CA VAL A 38 9.65 -8.48 4.18
C VAL A 38 8.63 -8.65 3.04
N LEU A 39 9.11 -8.79 1.80
CA LEU A 39 8.29 -8.99 0.61
C LEU A 39 8.00 -10.48 0.32
N HIS A 40 8.67 -11.41 0.99
CA HIS A 40 8.49 -12.86 0.83
C HIS A 40 7.02 -13.31 0.88
N PRO A 41 6.17 -12.88 1.83
CA PRO A 41 4.75 -13.25 1.84
C PRO A 41 3.96 -12.73 0.64
N PHE A 42 4.40 -11.63 0.02
CA PHE A 42 3.72 -10.97 -1.09
C PHE A 42 4.33 -11.30 -2.46
N ARG A 43 5.41 -12.09 -2.51
CA ARG A 43 6.19 -12.41 -3.74
C ARG A 43 5.36 -13.01 -4.87
N THR A 44 4.27 -13.69 -4.52
CA THR A 44 3.36 -14.29 -5.50
C THR A 44 2.38 -13.28 -6.12
N GLY A 45 2.33 -12.04 -5.62
CA GLY A 45 1.36 -11.02 -6.04
C GLY A 45 -0.05 -11.24 -5.47
N LYS A 46 -0.18 -12.11 -4.47
CA LYS A 46 -1.42 -12.39 -3.74
C LYS A 46 -1.27 -11.89 -2.30
N ASN A 47 -2.35 -11.34 -1.75
CA ASN A 47 -2.38 -10.95 -0.35
C ASN A 47 -2.66 -12.21 0.51
N PRO A 48 -1.76 -12.61 1.42
CA PRO A 48 -2.00 -13.74 2.32
C PRO A 48 -3.10 -13.43 3.35
N PHE A 49 -3.40 -12.15 3.61
CA PHE A 49 -4.45 -11.74 4.53
C PHE A 49 -5.75 -11.49 3.76
N PRO A 50 -6.70 -12.45 3.74
CA PRO A 50 -7.98 -12.21 3.10
C PRO A 50 -8.63 -11.00 3.77
N ARG A 51 -9.03 -10.00 2.97
CA ARG A 51 -9.83 -8.91 3.50
C ARG A 51 -11.11 -9.54 4.05
N ARG A 52 -11.33 -9.46 5.36
CA ARG A 52 -12.65 -9.77 5.92
C ARG A 52 -13.64 -8.90 5.15
N LYS A 53 -14.57 -9.55 4.44
CA LYS A 53 -15.70 -8.84 3.84
C LYS A 53 -16.31 -8.07 5.00
N ARG A 54 -16.31 -6.74 4.94
CA ARG A 54 -17.13 -5.96 5.87
C ARG A 54 -18.54 -6.51 5.65
N ALA A 55 -19.07 -7.22 6.64
CA ALA A 55 -20.48 -7.58 6.62
C ALA A 55 -21.21 -6.26 6.46
N LEU A 56 -21.81 -6.07 5.29
CA LEU A 56 -22.66 -4.93 5.02
C LEU A 56 -23.82 -5.08 6.00
N ALA A 57 -23.72 -4.39 7.14
CA ALA A 57 -24.80 -4.31 8.11
C ALA A 57 -26.00 -3.77 7.34
N LYS A 58 -27.01 -4.62 7.16
CA LYS A 58 -28.29 -4.25 6.57
C LYS A 58 -28.86 -3.15 7.48
N GLN A 59 -28.93 -1.94 6.96
CA GLN A 59 -29.60 -0.82 7.60
C GLN A 59 -31.09 -1.17 7.66
N THR A 60 -31.63 -1.43 8.85
CA THR A 60 -33.07 -1.31 9.08
C THR A 60 -33.37 0.17 9.27
N PRO A 61 -34.40 0.71 8.60
CA PRO A 61 -34.76 2.12 8.73
C PRO A 61 -35.73 2.32 9.91
N GLU A 62 -35.22 2.66 11.09
CA GLU A 62 -36.04 3.31 12.12
C GLU A 62 -35.27 4.30 13.01
N ALA A 63 -35.48 5.58 12.66
CA ALA A 63 -35.63 6.75 13.53
C ALA A 63 -34.62 7.02 14.66
N SER A 64 -33.85 8.11 14.50
CA SER A 64 -33.86 9.35 15.32
C SER A 64 -32.50 10.06 15.18
N ALA A 65 -32.39 11.11 14.36
CA ALA A 65 -32.58 12.50 14.77
C ALA A 65 -31.80 12.88 16.04
N ILE A 66 -30.57 13.39 15.87
CA ILE A 66 -30.10 14.67 16.43
C ILE A 66 -29.08 15.23 15.42
N GLY A 67 -29.32 16.45 14.96
CA GLY A 67 -28.47 17.17 14.01
C GLY A 67 -27.43 18.08 14.67
N SER A 68 -26.76 18.83 13.79
CA SER A 68 -25.88 19.99 14.05
C SER A 68 -24.48 19.60 14.53
N SER A 69 -23.36 20.11 14.04
CA SER A 69 -23.05 21.26 13.18
C SER A 69 -21.52 21.24 12.96
N GLU A 70 -21.08 21.63 11.76
CA GLU A 70 -19.87 22.44 11.51
C GLU A 70 -18.58 22.07 12.28
N THR A 71 -17.49 21.65 11.64
CA THR A 71 -16.69 22.53 10.79
C THR A 71 -15.54 21.74 10.18
N SER A 72 -15.30 22.02 8.90
CA SER A 72 -14.03 21.86 8.21
C SER A 72 -12.81 22.02 9.12
N GLN A 73 -12.05 20.94 9.29
CA GLN A 73 -10.60 21.02 9.46
C GLN A 73 -9.98 19.76 8.90
N VAL A 74 -9.87 19.76 7.57
CA VAL A 74 -8.96 18.88 6.84
C VAL A 74 -7.57 19.24 7.34
N VAL A 75 -6.99 18.41 8.21
CA VAL A 75 -5.61 18.56 8.66
C VAL A 75 -4.72 18.40 7.43
N SER A 76 -4.36 19.52 6.82
CA SER A 76 -3.29 19.64 5.85
C SER A 76 -2.04 19.07 6.48
N ARG A 77 -1.75 17.83 6.12
CA ARG A 77 -0.57 17.08 6.56
C ARG A 77 0.64 17.60 5.80
N GLN A 78 1.04 18.83 6.11
CA GLN A 78 2.29 19.41 5.64
C GLN A 78 3.40 18.79 6.48
N VAL A 79 3.85 17.61 6.06
CA VAL A 79 5.11 17.05 6.55
C VAL A 79 6.20 17.92 5.95
N GLN A 80 6.81 18.79 6.77
CA GLN A 80 7.99 19.53 6.36
C GLN A 80 9.09 18.53 5.99
N LEU A 81 9.38 18.46 4.69
CA LEU A 81 10.52 17.76 4.15
C LEU A 81 11.76 18.63 4.37
N SER A 82 12.26 18.70 5.61
CA SER A 82 13.46 19.48 5.94
C SER A 82 14.33 18.81 7.02
N LEU A 83 14.34 17.47 7.05
CA LEU A 83 15.31 16.67 7.80
C LEU A 83 15.89 15.56 6.89
N PHE A 84 16.35 15.98 5.72
CA PHE A 84 17.37 15.24 4.96
C PHE A 84 18.57 16.17 4.86
N GLU A 85 19.18 16.49 6.01
CA GLU A 85 20.59 16.83 6.04
C GLU A 85 21.35 15.67 5.41
N ASP A 86 21.99 15.93 4.28
CA ASP A 86 22.98 15.04 3.67
C ASP A 86 24.19 14.87 4.60
N PRO A 87 24.49 13.68 5.15
CA PRO A 87 25.83 13.39 5.61
C PRO A 87 26.71 13.06 4.39
N ARG A 88 27.69 13.94 4.15
CA ARG A 88 28.78 13.87 3.17
C ARG A 88 29.42 12.47 3.09
N PRO A 89 30.16 12.20 2.01
CA PRO A 89 31.55 11.85 2.25
C PRO A 89 32.54 12.67 1.42
N SER A 90 33.61 13.02 2.12
CA SER A 90 34.90 13.51 1.68
C SER A 90 35.59 12.55 0.71
N SER A 91 36.06 13.09 -0.42
CA SER A 91 37.30 12.69 -1.11
C SER A 91 37.57 13.68 -2.24
#